data_AF-A0A351GLS9-F1
#
_entry.id   AF-A0A351GLS9-F1
#
_cell.length_a   1.000
_cell.length_b   1.000
_cell.length_c   1.000
_cell.angle_alpha   90.00
_cell.angle_beta   90.00
_cell.angle_gamma   90.00
#
_symmetry.space_group_name_H-M   'P 1'
#
loop_
_entity.id
_entity.type
_entity.pdbx_description
1 polymer ?
#
loop_
_entity_poly.entity_id
_entity_poly.type
_entity_poly.pdbx_seq_one_letter_code
_entity_poly.pdbx_strand_id
1 'polypeptide(L)' 'MKRLFPFIAALLYLLSQTVLAEVRNDGLNKQPWFHQSFLELADDVHEAADEGKFLVVLIEQSGCPLPRIT' A
#
# COMPACT_ATOMS: atom_id res chain seq x y z
N MET A 1 -28.31 -30.65 -11.87
CA MET A 1 -28.23 -29.24 -11.42
C MET A 1 -27.50 -29.05 -10.07
N LYS A 2 -27.54 -30.00 -9.12
CA LYS A 2 -26.84 -29.89 -7.82
C LYS A 2 -25.30 -30.00 -7.88
N ARG A 3 -24.73 -30.52 -8.98
CA ARG A 3 -23.28 -30.69 -9.15
C ARG A 3 -22.53 -29.43 -9.60
N LEU A 4 -23.26 -28.42 -10.11
CA LEU A 4 -22.71 -27.11 -10.49
C LEU A 4 -22.58 -26.15 -9.28
N PHE A 5 -23.34 -26.43 -8.22
CA PHE A 5 -23.38 -25.61 -7.01
C PHE A 5 -22.02 -25.44 -6.30
N PRO A 6 -21.19 -26.49 -6.10
CA PRO A 6 -19.88 -26.31 -5.45
C PRO A 6 -18.90 -25.52 -6.32
N PHE A 7 -18.98 -25.63 -7.65
CA PHE A 7 -18.12 -24.88 -8.56
C PHE A 7 -18.44 -23.39 -8.57
N ILE A 8 -19.73 -23.04 -8.55
CA ILE A 8 -20.17 -21.65 -8.47
C ILE A 8 -19.75 -21.04 -7.12
N ALA A 9 -19.91 -21.78 -6.02
CA ALA A 9 -19.49 -21.33 -4.70
C ALA A 9 -17.97 -21.12 -4.60
N ALA A 10 -17.17 -22.03 -5.18
CA ALA A 10 -15.72 -21.89 -5.23
C ALA A 10 -15.28 -20.70 -6.09
N LEU A 11 -15.95 -20.48 -7.23
CA LEU A 11 -15.68 -19.33 -8.10
C LEU A 11 -16.00 -18.00 -7.39
N LEU A 12 -17.15 -17.91 -6.70
CA LEU A 12 -17.53 -16.73 -5.92
C LEU A 12 -16.56 -16.46 -4.75
N TYR A 13 -16.03 -17.51 -4.11
CA TYR A 13 -15.04 -17.37 -3.05
C TYR A 13 -13.69 -16.82 -3.57
N LEU A 14 -13.25 -17.27 -4.74
CA LEU A 14 -12.02 -16.79 -5.38
C LEU A 14 -12.12 -15.33 -5.85
N LEU A 15 -13.30 -14.90 -6.29
CA LEU A 15 -13.58 -13.51 -6.71
C LEU A 15 -13.59 -12.51 -5.54
N SER A 16 -13.60 -12.98 -4.28
CA SER A 16 -13.64 -12.12 -3.09
C SER A 16 -12.28 -11.53 -2.68
N GLN A 17 -11.19 -11.80 -3.42
CA GLN A 17 -9.90 -11.17 -3.13
C GLN A 17 -9.84 -9.75 -3.70
N THR A 18 -10.78 -8.89 -3.30
CA THR A 18 -10.63 -7.45 -3.49
C THR A 18 -9.65 -6.95 -2.43
N VAL A 19 -8.42 -6.66 -2.84
CA VAL A 19 -7.46 -5.92 -2.00
C VAL A 19 -8.01 -4.51 -1.86
N LEU A 20 -8.87 -4.32 -0.85
CA LEU A 20 -9.42 -3.02 -0.50
C LEU A 20 -8.25 -2.19 0.03
N ALA A 21 -7.81 -1.20 -0.75
CA ALA A 21 -6.91 -0.19 -0.23
C ALA A 21 -7.66 0.54 0.90
N GLU A 22 -7.05 0.67 2.07
CA GLU A 22 -7.63 1.48 3.13
C GLU A 22 -7.62 2.95 2.67
N VAL A 23 -8.75 3.43 2.18
CA VAL A 23 -8.94 4.83 1.84
C VAL A 23 -9.14 5.58 3.15
N ARG A 24 -8.06 6.18 3.64
CA ARG A 24 -8.10 7.04 4.83
C ARG A 24 -8.66 8.41 4.45
N ASN A 25 -9.28 9.10 5.42
CA ASN A 25 -9.95 10.38 5.20
C ASN A 25 -9.03 11.51 4.69
N ASP A 26 -7.72 11.39 4.85
CA ASP A 26 -6.72 12.33 4.32
C ASP A 26 -6.41 12.10 2.82
N GLY A 27 -6.91 10.99 2.25
CA GLY A 27 -6.68 10.63 0.85
C GLY A 27 -5.21 10.31 0.54
N LEU A 28 -4.41 10.00 1.57
CA LEU A 28 -2.97 9.76 1.49
C LEU A 28 -2.66 8.27 1.62
N ASN A 29 -1.71 7.77 0.82
CA ASN A 29 -1.31 6.37 0.83
C ASN A 29 -0.18 6.14 1.85
N LYS A 30 -0.49 5.40 2.92
CA LYS A 30 0.48 5.04 3.96
C LYS A 30 0.76 3.55 3.92
N GLN A 31 2.04 3.19 3.80
CA GLN A 31 2.48 1.80 3.87
C GLN A 31 3.08 1.48 5.25
N PRO A 32 2.95 0.25 5.75
CA PRO A 32 3.46 -0.13 7.08
C PRO A 32 5.00 -0.09 7.17
N TRP A 33 5.69 -0.04 6.03
CA TRP A 33 7.14 0.00 5.93
C TRP A 33 7.69 1.41 5.72
N PHE A 34 6.84 2.44 5.66
CA PHE A 34 7.32 3.82 5.60
C PHE A 34 8.09 4.15 6.87
N HIS A 35 9.28 4.72 6.70
CA HIS A 35 10.05 5.27 7.78
C HIS A 35 9.31 6.48 8.39
N GLN A 36 9.25 6.55 9.73
CA GLN A 36 8.56 7.61 10.44
C GLN A 36 9.59 8.59 11.01
N SER A 37 9.80 9.71 10.32
CA SER A 37 10.66 10.80 10.78
C SER A 37 9.98 12.16 10.61
N PHE A 38 10.68 13.21 11.02
CA PHE A 38 10.27 14.60 10.79
C PHE A 38 10.59 15.12 9.38
N LEU A 39 11.06 14.23 8.48
CA LEU A 39 11.45 14.55 7.11
C LEU A 39 12.66 15.50 7.02
N GLU A 40 13.60 15.35 7.95
CA GLU A 40 14.90 16.02 7.89
C GLU A 40 15.81 15.24 6.94
N LEU A 41 15.68 15.52 5.63
CA LEU A 41 16.25 14.68 4.56
C LEU A 41 17.75 14.38 4.71
N ALA A 42 18.54 15.30 5.27
CA ALA A 42 19.96 15.09 5.50
C ALA A 42 20.22 13.98 6.55
N ASP A 43 19.42 13.97 7.62
CA ASP A 43 19.50 12.96 8.67
C ASP A 43 18.94 11.63 8.16
N ASP A 44 17.80 11.66 7.46
CA ASP A 44 17.17 10.47 6.88
C ASP A 44 18.08 9.74 5.86
N VAL A 45 18.87 10.49 5.07
CA VAL A 45 19.85 9.91 4.13
C VAL A 45 20.99 9.22 4.88
N HIS A 46 21.53 9.84 5.93
CA HIS A 46 22.61 9.25 6.70
C HIS A 46 22.14 7.98 7.42
N GLU A 47 20.97 8.02 8.06
CA GLU A 47 20.38 6.84 8.72
C GLU A 47 20.14 5.70 7.72
N ALA A 48 19.58 6.00 6.54
CA ALA A 48 19.41 4.99 5.50
C ALA A 48 20.74 4.39 5.05
N ALA A 49 21.79 5.20 4.89
CA ALA A 49 23.11 4.72 4.49
C ALA A 49 23.77 3.82 5.55
N ASP A 50 23.65 4.19 6.83
CA ASP A 50 24.17 3.41 7.96
C ASP A 50 23.48 2.03 8.05
N GLU A 51 22.21 1.95 7.68
CA GLU A 51 21.45 0.70 7.59
C GLU A 51 21.64 -0.06 6.25
N GLY A 52 22.44 0.47 5.32
CA GLY A 52 22.63 -0.13 3.99
C GLY A 52 21.39 -0.08 3.09
N LYS A 53 20.51 0.91 3.30
CA LYS A 53 19.27 1.16 2.57
C LYS A 53 19.38 2.39 1.67
N PHE A 54 18.39 2.56 0.79
CA PHE A 54 18.20 3.75 -0.02
C PHE A 54 17.05 4.59 0.53
N LEU A 55 17.22 5.92 0.59
CA LEU A 55 16.12 6.83 0.85
C LEU A 55 15.27 7.02 -0.41
N VAL A 56 13.97 6.80 -0.28
CA VAL A 56 12.97 7.09 -1.33
C VAL A 56 12.06 8.20 -0.83
N VAL A 57 11.99 9.30 -1.56
CA VAL A 57 11.07 10.42 -1.25
C VAL A 57 9.82 10.26 -2.11
N LEU A 58 8.68 9.99 -1.47
CA LEU A 58 7.37 9.95 -2.10
C LEU A 58 6.63 11.25 -1.83
N ILE A 59 6.26 11.97 -2.89
CA ILE A 59 5.46 13.19 -2.81
C ILE A 59 4.08 12.89 -3.38
N GLU A 60 3.06 13.08 -2.55
CA GLU A 60 1.65 12.87 -2.93
C GLU A 60 0.80 14.11 -2.56
N GLN A 61 -0.38 14.21 -3.17
CA GLN A 61 -1.37 15.25 -2.89
C GLN A 61 -2.66 14.61 -2.39
N SER A 62 -3.27 15.19 -1.35
CA SER A 62 -4.56 14.75 -0.82
C SER A 62 -5.64 14.76 -1.91
N GLY A 63 -6.35 13.64 -2.03
CA GLY A 63 -7.46 13.51 -3.00
C GLY A 63 -7.04 13.12 -4.41
N CYS A 64 -5.75 12.87 -4.67
CA CYS A 64 -5.32 12.27 -5.93
C CYS A 64 -5.73 10.78 -5.95
N PRO A 65 -6.58 10.33 -6.88
CA PRO A 65 -7.18 8.99 -6.81
C PRO A 65 -6.18 7.83 -6.96
N LEU A 66 -4.94 8.08 -7.41
CA LEU A 66 -3.84 7.12 -7.57
C LEU A 66 -2.49 7.86 -7.42
N PRO A 67 -1.47 7.30 -6.72
CA PRO A 67 -0.70 6.18 -7.26
C PRO A 67 -0.38 5.11 -6.22
N ARG A 68 -0.86 3.88 -6.46
CA ARG A 68 -0.30 2.69 -5.80
C ARG A 68 1.05 2.42 -6.45
N ILE A 69 2.14 2.85 -5.80
CA ILE A 69 3.51 2.40 -6.10
C ILE A 69 3.71 1.13 -5.26
N THR A 70 3.27 0.00 -5.79
CA THR A 70 3.69 -1.33 -5.30
C THR A 70 4.82 -1.84 -6.18
#